data_AF-A0A354P4L2-F1
#
_entry.id   AF-A0A354P4L2-F1
#
_cell.length_a   1.000
_cell.length_b   1.000
_cell.length_c   1.000
_cell.angle_alpha   90.00
_cell.angle_beta   90.00
_cell.angle_gamma   90.00
#
_symmetry.space_group_name_H-M   'P 1'
#
loop_
_entity.id
_entity.type
_entity.pdbx_description
1 polymer ?
#
loop_
_entity_poly.entity_id
_entity_poly.type
_entity_poly.pdbx_seq_one_letter_code
_entity_poly.pdbx_strand_id
1 'polypeptide(L)'
;MRYVHRTAAFTAVVLATFAIFAHSVGAIDAPGLGHPGELVAIEFEPAGTPVLEGRNARKQLVVTGVYSSKQRHDLTHDVRFSVSDPAVMEVKAGGLVTPLTDGQAVITATAAGNQTTTITLKATACNEELAVNFVNEVVPIFTRLGCNAGGCHGKSDGQNGFKLSLLGFYPDEDYEYLVHEAAGRRVFPAEPEFSLLLLKPANLLPHGGGRRITPDTYEWDLIASWIRQGMPYGTESDPVLKRIEVSPPVRRMNFNAQQQLSIIGHYSDGSSRDVTRLASYEANQPEMAFVHDSGLVKVAATPGEAAVMVRFQGEVTVFRAEIPQGLPVTDTPAEKNFIDRLAFDRLRVLGIPPSPLCDD
;
A
#
# COMPACT_ATOMS: atom_id res chain seq x y z
N MET A 1 8.74 93.41 -19.94
CA MET A 1 8.00 93.81 -18.73
C MET A 1 7.18 92.60 -18.28
N ARG A 2 7.52 92.04 -17.11
CA ARG A 2 6.79 91.04 -16.28
C ARG A 2 6.58 89.60 -16.81
N TYR A 3 7.42 88.72 -16.24
CA TYR A 3 7.12 87.32 -15.84
C TYR A 3 5.72 87.17 -15.20
N VAL A 4 5.07 86.02 -15.39
CA VAL A 4 4.64 85.08 -14.31
C VAL A 4 4.41 83.68 -14.91
N HIS A 5 5.26 82.73 -14.54
CA HIS A 5 4.99 81.28 -14.63
C HIS A 5 3.94 80.89 -13.58
N ARG A 6 2.91 80.12 -13.97
CA ARG A 6 2.01 79.43 -13.03
C ARG A 6 2.54 78.02 -12.78
N THR A 7 3.08 77.78 -11.59
CA THR A 7 3.37 76.46 -11.03
C THR A 7 2.11 75.92 -10.35
N ALA A 8 1.72 74.69 -10.71
CA ALA A 8 0.66 73.94 -10.06
C ALA A 8 1.22 73.23 -8.82
N ALA A 9 0.56 73.42 -7.67
CA ALA A 9 0.91 72.75 -6.42
C ALA A 9 0.29 71.34 -6.40
N PHE A 10 1.14 70.31 -6.29
CA PHE A 10 0.74 68.94 -5.99
C PHE A 10 0.61 68.78 -4.47
N THR A 11 -0.57 68.35 -4.02
CA THR A 11 -0.85 68.01 -2.61
C THR A 11 -0.39 66.56 -2.38
N ALA A 12 0.60 66.36 -1.51
CA ALA A 12 1.08 65.03 -1.12
C ALA A 12 0.16 64.43 -0.04
N VAL A 13 -0.46 63.29 -0.33
CA VAL A 13 -1.19 62.47 0.63
C VAL A 13 -0.18 61.59 1.37
N VAL A 14 -0.04 61.77 2.68
CA VAL A 14 0.78 60.93 3.55
C VAL A 14 -0.04 59.69 3.92
N LEU A 15 0.29 58.53 3.35
CA LEU A 15 -0.21 57.23 3.83
C LEU A 15 0.60 56.82 5.06
N ALA A 16 -0.05 56.78 6.22
CA ALA A 16 0.50 56.16 7.42
C ALA A 16 0.39 54.63 7.29
N THR A 17 1.51 53.95 7.13
CA THR A 17 1.60 52.49 7.18
C THR A 17 1.53 52.02 8.63
N PHE A 18 0.41 51.40 9.01
CA PHE A 18 0.34 50.60 10.24
C PHE A 18 1.15 49.32 10.03
N ALA A 19 2.31 49.22 10.67
CA ALA A 19 3.05 47.98 10.78
C ALA A 19 2.30 47.04 11.74
N ILE A 20 1.60 46.06 11.19
CA ILE A 20 1.10 44.92 11.97
C ILE A 20 2.33 44.10 12.36
N PHE A 21 2.75 44.20 13.63
CA PHE A 21 3.67 43.24 14.22
C PHE A 21 2.92 41.90 14.34
N ALA A 22 3.04 41.08 13.31
CA ALA A 22 2.79 39.65 13.44
C ALA A 22 3.78 39.13 14.48
N HIS A 23 3.30 38.91 15.70
CA HIS A 23 4.04 38.07 16.64
C HIS A 23 4.08 36.70 15.98
N SER A 24 5.25 36.33 15.46
CA SER A 24 5.56 34.93 15.20
C SER A 24 5.44 34.23 16.56
N VAL A 25 4.28 33.65 16.83
CA VAL A 25 4.21 32.52 17.76
C VAL A 25 5.23 31.55 17.18
N GLY A 26 6.38 31.43 17.84
CA GLY A 26 7.44 30.54 17.40
C GLY A 26 6.78 29.20 17.10
N ALA A 27 7.03 28.66 15.90
CA ALA A 27 6.54 27.34 15.55
C ALA A 27 6.96 26.43 16.69
N ILE A 28 6.00 25.95 17.47
CA ILE A 28 6.27 24.95 18.49
C ILE A 28 6.75 23.76 17.67
N ASP A 29 8.05 23.45 17.74
CA ASP A 29 8.63 22.29 17.06
C ASP A 29 7.80 21.09 17.48
N ALA A 30 7.02 20.55 16.55
CA ALA A 30 6.18 19.40 16.81
C ALA A 30 7.12 18.21 17.09
N PRO A 31 7.22 17.72 18.34
CA PRO A 31 8.22 16.71 18.68
C PRO A 31 7.92 15.33 18.07
N GLY A 32 6.72 15.13 17.50
CA GLY A 32 6.32 13.83 16.99
C GLY A 32 6.17 12.82 18.13
N LEU A 33 6.76 11.64 17.97
CA LEU A 33 6.89 10.65 19.04
C LEU A 33 8.04 10.96 19.99
N GLY A 34 8.89 11.95 19.69
CA GLY A 34 10.14 12.22 20.39
C GLY A 34 11.23 11.19 20.07
N HIS A 35 12.38 11.32 20.73
CA HIS A 35 13.53 10.45 20.52
C HIS A 35 13.20 8.98 20.89
N PRO A 36 13.43 8.00 19.99
CA PRO A 36 13.04 6.62 20.22
C PRO A 36 13.87 5.92 21.31
N GLY A 37 15.10 6.38 21.55
CA GLY A 37 16.03 5.74 22.48
C GLY A 37 16.87 4.69 21.78
N GLU A 38 17.38 3.73 22.53
CA GLU A 38 18.18 2.63 21.99
C GLU A 38 17.29 1.54 21.41
N LEU A 39 17.75 0.86 20.36
CA LEU A 39 17.09 -0.32 19.83
C LEU A 39 17.25 -1.48 20.82
N VAL A 40 16.14 -2.05 21.27
CA VAL A 40 16.11 -3.12 22.28
C VAL A 40 15.84 -4.48 21.63
N ALA A 41 14.95 -4.54 20.64
CA ALA A 41 14.58 -5.76 19.92
C ALA A 41 14.29 -5.46 18.45
N ILE A 42 14.45 -6.45 17.59
CA ILE A 42 13.81 -6.49 16.27
C ILE A 42 13.00 -7.77 16.16
N GLU A 43 11.85 -7.71 15.49
CA GLU A 43 10.94 -8.85 15.36
C GLU A 43 10.23 -8.85 14.00
N PHE A 44 9.88 -10.04 13.52
CA PHE A 44 9.00 -10.19 12.36
C PHE A 44 7.53 -9.97 12.78
N GLU A 45 6.80 -9.15 12.02
CA GLU A 45 5.41 -8.79 12.31
C GLU A 45 4.50 -9.05 11.07
N PRO A 46 3.64 -10.08 11.07
CA PRO A 46 3.34 -10.98 12.18
C PRO A 46 4.43 -12.04 12.36
N ALA A 47 4.55 -12.55 13.58
CA ALA A 47 5.32 -13.76 13.85
C ALA A 47 4.63 -15.00 13.28
N GLY A 48 5.36 -16.11 13.17
CA GLY A 48 4.81 -17.41 12.78
C GLY A 48 5.70 -18.16 11.79
N THR A 49 5.15 -19.22 11.19
CA THR A 49 5.84 -20.06 10.21
C THR A 49 4.98 -20.20 8.96
N PRO A 50 4.96 -19.19 8.08
CA PRO A 50 4.09 -19.21 6.92
C PRO A 50 4.52 -20.31 5.94
N VAL A 51 3.52 -20.89 5.27
CA VAL A 51 3.70 -21.89 4.21
C VAL A 51 3.48 -21.21 2.87
N LEU A 52 4.41 -21.40 1.94
CA LEU A 52 4.36 -20.92 0.57
C LEU A 52 4.08 -22.12 -0.34
N GLU A 53 2.88 -22.15 -0.91
CA GLU A 53 2.43 -23.23 -1.77
C GLU A 53 2.57 -22.84 -3.25
N GLY A 54 3.35 -23.61 -4.00
CA GLY A 54 3.62 -23.37 -5.42
C GLY A 54 4.71 -22.33 -5.67
N ARG A 55 5.23 -22.32 -6.91
CA ARG A 55 6.26 -21.36 -7.35
C ARG A 55 5.76 -19.91 -7.41
N ASN A 56 4.44 -19.71 -7.49
CA ASN A 56 3.82 -18.40 -7.58
C ASN A 56 3.53 -17.77 -6.21
N ALA A 57 3.60 -18.55 -5.11
CA ALA A 57 3.43 -17.99 -3.77
C ALA A 57 4.48 -16.92 -3.47
N ARG A 58 4.08 -15.90 -2.71
CA ARG A 58 4.96 -14.84 -2.24
C ARG A 58 4.73 -14.64 -0.74
N LYS A 59 5.70 -14.03 -0.07
CA LYS A 59 5.52 -13.53 1.29
C LYS A 59 6.21 -12.19 1.45
N GLN A 60 5.47 -11.17 1.84
CA GLN A 60 6.04 -9.91 2.31
C GLN A 60 6.37 -10.06 3.79
N LEU A 61 7.65 -9.94 4.12
CA LEU A 61 8.11 -9.82 5.51
C LEU A 61 8.06 -8.36 5.94
N VAL A 62 7.72 -8.13 7.19
CA VAL A 62 7.82 -6.83 7.86
C VAL A 62 8.67 -7.04 9.10
N VAL A 63 9.66 -6.18 9.28
CA VAL A 63 10.55 -6.20 10.46
C VAL A 63 10.29 -4.94 11.26
N THR A 64 9.95 -5.12 12.53
CA THR A 64 9.66 -4.03 13.46
C THR A 64 10.76 -3.94 14.50
N GLY A 65 11.35 -2.76 14.65
CA GLY A 65 12.25 -2.42 15.75
C GLY A 65 11.47 -1.94 16.97
N VAL A 66 11.82 -2.47 18.14
CA VAL A 66 11.29 -2.07 19.46
C VAL A 66 12.39 -1.33 20.21
N TYR A 67 12.09 -0.10 20.61
CA TYR A 67 13.07 0.78 21.26
C TYR A 67 12.83 0.90 22.77
N SER A 68 13.80 1.44 23.50
CA SER A 68 13.72 1.59 24.97
C SER A 68 12.59 2.52 25.44
N SER A 69 12.15 3.44 24.58
CA SER A 69 10.93 4.25 24.79
C SER A 69 9.61 3.49 24.58
N LYS A 70 9.68 2.20 24.18
CA LYS A 70 8.57 1.37 23.69
C LYS A 70 8.00 1.80 22.33
N GLN A 71 8.58 2.80 21.68
CA GLN A 71 8.25 3.10 20.28
C GLN A 71 8.56 1.89 19.40
N ARG A 72 7.73 1.69 18.38
CA ARG A 72 7.86 0.65 17.36
C ARG A 72 8.07 1.32 16.01
N HIS A 73 9.15 1.00 15.31
CA HIS A 73 9.47 1.56 14.00
C HIS A 73 9.63 0.45 12.98
N ASP A 74 9.21 0.67 11.73
CA ASP A 74 9.52 -0.23 10.64
C ASP A 74 11.02 -0.19 10.34
N LEU A 75 11.65 -1.35 10.31
CA LEU A 75 13.05 -1.55 9.93
C LEU A 75 13.18 -2.46 8.70
N THR A 76 12.08 -2.80 8.02
CA THR A 76 12.05 -3.75 6.90
C THR A 76 13.03 -3.38 5.79
N HIS A 77 13.21 -2.08 5.56
CA HIS A 77 14.12 -1.53 4.56
C HIS A 77 15.49 -1.16 5.13
N ASP A 78 15.68 -1.25 6.45
CA ASP A 78 16.90 -0.89 7.18
C ASP A 78 17.68 -2.10 7.69
N VAL A 79 17.12 -3.31 7.54
CA VAL A 79 17.79 -4.58 7.85
C VAL A 79 18.42 -5.21 6.61
N ARG A 80 19.46 -6.00 6.84
CA ARG A 80 19.97 -6.97 5.86
C ARG A 80 19.28 -8.31 6.07
N PHE A 81 18.68 -8.85 5.00
CA PHE A 81 18.14 -10.21 4.99
C PHE A 81 19.19 -11.23 4.53
N SER A 82 19.14 -12.43 5.09
CA SER A 82 19.84 -13.62 4.60
C SER A 82 18.94 -14.85 4.75
N VAL A 83 19.12 -15.84 3.87
CA VAL A 83 18.39 -17.12 3.88
C VAL A 83 19.35 -18.27 4.17
N SER A 84 18.95 -19.22 5.01
CA SER A 84 19.78 -20.38 5.36
C SER A 84 20.02 -21.34 4.21
N ASP A 85 19.04 -21.45 3.30
CA ASP A 85 19.10 -22.30 2.12
C ASP A 85 18.58 -21.53 0.88
N PRO A 86 19.49 -20.94 0.07
CA PRO A 86 19.11 -20.21 -1.14
C PRO A 86 18.63 -21.11 -2.28
N ALA A 87 18.73 -22.45 -2.17
CA ALA A 87 18.13 -23.35 -3.16
C ALA A 87 16.61 -23.52 -2.92
N VAL A 88 16.15 -23.31 -1.69
CA VAL A 88 14.72 -23.43 -1.31
C VAL A 88 13.96 -22.14 -1.59
N MET A 89 14.51 -20.98 -1.22
CA MET A 89 13.84 -19.69 -1.43
C MET A 89 14.81 -18.52 -1.48
N GLU A 90 14.39 -17.43 -2.12
CA GLU A 90 15.09 -16.15 -2.15
C GLU A 90 14.35 -15.12 -1.29
N VAL A 91 15.09 -14.23 -0.62
CA VAL A 91 14.55 -13.01 0.01
C VAL A 91 15.23 -11.78 -0.59
N LYS A 92 14.44 -10.87 -1.17
CA LYS A 92 14.93 -9.63 -1.78
C LYS A 92 15.09 -8.52 -0.73
N ALA A 93 15.85 -7.49 -1.10
CA ALA A 93 15.84 -6.22 -0.38
C ALA A 93 14.40 -5.68 -0.29
N GLY A 94 13.97 -5.28 0.91
CA GLY A 94 12.57 -4.94 1.21
C GLY A 94 11.70 -6.10 1.69
N GLY A 95 12.26 -7.31 1.89
CA GLY A 95 11.58 -8.39 2.61
C GLY A 95 10.63 -9.27 1.79
N LEU A 96 10.62 -9.14 0.46
CA LEU A 96 9.82 -10.01 -0.41
C LEU A 96 10.50 -11.37 -0.58
N VAL A 97 9.80 -12.44 -0.21
CA VAL A 97 10.24 -13.82 -0.34
C VAL A 97 9.56 -14.50 -1.53
N THR A 98 10.37 -15.24 -2.29
CA THR A 98 9.93 -16.09 -3.42
C THR A 98 10.44 -17.52 -3.20
N PRO A 99 9.56 -18.54 -3.19
CA PRO A 99 9.98 -19.93 -3.11
C PRO A 99 10.55 -20.40 -4.45
N LEU A 100 11.51 -21.32 -4.40
CA LEU A 100 12.21 -21.88 -5.57
C LEU A 100 12.02 -23.40 -5.67
N THR A 101 12.21 -24.11 -4.56
CA THR A 101 12.03 -25.56 -4.45
C THR A 101 11.36 -25.92 -3.12
N ASP A 102 10.83 -27.13 -3.02
CA ASP A 102 10.23 -27.63 -1.78
C ASP A 102 11.27 -27.72 -0.67
N GLY A 103 10.89 -27.29 0.53
CA GLY A 103 11.79 -27.34 1.67
C GLY A 103 11.44 -26.35 2.76
N GLN A 104 12.39 -26.15 3.65
CA GLN A 104 12.27 -25.21 4.76
C GLN A 104 13.55 -24.38 4.83
N ALA A 105 13.41 -23.07 4.99
CA ALA A 105 14.55 -22.19 5.20
C ALA A 105 14.26 -21.20 6.33
N VAL A 106 15.33 -20.81 7.02
CA VAL A 106 15.30 -19.76 8.04
C VAL A 106 15.76 -18.47 7.38
N ILE A 107 14.93 -17.44 7.48
CA ILE A 107 15.28 -16.08 7.08
C ILE A 107 15.72 -15.33 8.32
N THR A 108 16.91 -14.72 8.24
CA THR A 108 17.47 -13.88 9.29
C THR A 108 17.44 -12.43 8.83
N ALA A 109 16.86 -11.54 9.62
CA ALA A 109 17.01 -10.10 9.48
C ALA A 109 18.08 -9.61 10.45
N THR A 110 19.01 -8.77 9.99
CA THR A 110 20.07 -8.16 10.82
C THR A 110 19.97 -6.64 10.74
N ALA A 111 19.76 -5.98 11.87
CA ALA A 111 19.76 -4.53 12.01
C ALA A 111 21.13 -3.98 12.40
N ALA A 112 21.22 -2.64 12.54
CA ALA A 112 22.39 -1.98 13.14
C ALA A 112 22.72 -2.56 14.52
N GLY A 113 24.00 -2.56 14.89
CA GLY A 113 24.47 -3.15 16.15
C GLY A 113 24.48 -4.69 16.16
N ASN A 114 24.37 -5.35 15.00
CA ASN A 114 24.32 -6.80 14.81
C ASN A 114 23.15 -7.50 15.53
N GLN A 115 22.09 -6.76 15.83
CA GLN A 115 20.89 -7.36 16.37
C GLN A 115 20.17 -8.17 15.28
N THR A 116 19.74 -9.38 15.62
CA THR A 116 19.12 -10.31 14.67
C THR A 116 17.77 -10.80 15.15
N THR A 117 16.92 -11.17 14.19
CA THR A 117 15.70 -11.94 14.40
C THR A 117 15.53 -12.93 13.26
N THR A 118 14.83 -14.03 13.51
CA THR A 118 14.66 -15.11 12.55
C THR A 118 13.19 -15.49 12.38
N ILE A 119 12.84 -15.93 11.18
CA ILE A 119 11.54 -16.52 10.87
C ILE A 119 11.77 -17.75 9.99
N THR A 120 11.03 -18.81 10.26
CA THR A 120 11.14 -20.06 9.49
C THR A 120 9.99 -20.15 8.50
N LEU A 121 10.31 -20.35 7.22
CA LEU A 121 9.33 -20.48 6.15
C LEU A 121 9.41 -21.88 5.55
N LYS A 122 8.25 -22.42 5.17
CA LYS A 122 8.14 -23.70 4.47
C LYS A 122 7.63 -23.46 3.05
N ALA A 123 8.29 -24.04 2.06
CA ALA A 123 7.86 -24.06 0.67
C ALA A 123 7.37 -25.47 0.31
N THR A 124 6.22 -25.58 -0.34
CA THR A 124 5.59 -26.85 -0.75
C THR A 124 5.00 -26.75 -2.16
N ALA A 125 4.88 -27.88 -2.86
CA ALA A 125 4.37 -27.94 -4.23
C ALA A 125 5.09 -26.98 -5.21
N CYS A 126 6.33 -26.59 -4.90
CA CYS A 126 7.14 -25.73 -5.77
C CYS A 126 7.71 -26.51 -6.96
N ASN A 127 7.68 -27.83 -6.95
CA ASN A 127 8.06 -28.62 -8.13
C ASN A 127 6.87 -29.03 -9.00
N GLU A 128 5.66 -28.64 -8.59
CA GLU A 128 4.42 -28.96 -9.27
C GLU A 128 3.97 -27.76 -10.12
N GLU A 129 3.40 -28.03 -11.30
CA GLU A 129 2.70 -27.02 -12.09
C GLU A 129 1.26 -26.91 -11.58
N LEU A 130 1.07 -26.13 -10.51
CA LEU A 130 -0.26 -25.84 -9.99
C LEU A 130 -1.05 -25.04 -11.04
N ALA A 131 -2.31 -25.42 -11.22
CA ALA A 131 -3.23 -24.70 -12.10
C ALA A 131 -3.45 -23.29 -11.55
N VAL A 132 -3.20 -22.27 -12.38
CA VAL A 132 -3.48 -20.88 -12.03
C VAL A 132 -4.99 -20.69 -11.99
N ASN A 133 -5.52 -20.25 -10.85
CA ASN A 133 -6.95 -20.01 -10.73
C ASN A 133 -7.30 -18.61 -11.25
N PHE A 134 -8.21 -18.52 -12.22
CA PHE A 134 -8.55 -17.26 -12.88
C PHE A 134 -9.09 -16.22 -11.88
N VAL A 135 -10.04 -16.61 -11.04
CA VAL A 135 -10.69 -15.71 -10.06
C VAL A 135 -9.69 -15.25 -9.00
N ASN A 136 -8.89 -16.18 -8.48
CA ASN A 136 -8.03 -15.95 -7.32
C ASN A 136 -6.70 -15.26 -7.66
N GLU A 137 -6.19 -15.46 -8.87
CA GLU A 137 -4.83 -15.06 -9.24
C GLU A 137 -4.79 -14.10 -10.44
N VAL A 138 -5.69 -14.24 -11.42
CA VAL A 138 -5.67 -13.43 -12.65
C VAL A 138 -6.53 -12.17 -12.52
N VAL A 139 -7.78 -12.30 -12.09
CA VAL A 139 -8.70 -11.16 -11.89
C VAL A 139 -8.12 -10.06 -10.97
N PRO A 140 -7.44 -10.40 -9.85
CA PRO A 140 -6.87 -9.37 -8.98
C PRO A 140 -5.77 -8.54 -9.65
N ILE A 141 -5.03 -9.12 -10.61
CA ILE A 141 -4.03 -8.37 -11.38
C ILE A 141 -4.71 -7.25 -12.16
N PHE A 142 -5.83 -7.52 -12.84
CA PHE A 142 -6.54 -6.47 -13.59
C PHE A 142 -7.05 -5.34 -12.69
N THR A 143 -7.51 -5.70 -11.49
CA THR A 143 -7.96 -4.73 -10.48
C THR A 143 -6.82 -3.86 -9.99
N ARG A 144 -5.72 -4.49 -9.60
CA ARG A 144 -4.53 -3.79 -9.14
C ARG A 144 -3.94 -2.87 -10.20
N LEU A 145 -3.84 -3.32 -11.44
CA LEU A 145 -3.27 -2.53 -12.53
C LEU A 145 -4.27 -1.51 -13.11
N GLY A 146 -5.51 -1.49 -12.62
CA GLY A 146 -6.58 -0.57 -13.04
C GLY A 146 -7.17 -0.88 -14.42
N CYS A 147 -6.91 -2.06 -14.99
CA CYS A 147 -7.42 -2.47 -16.30
C CYS A 147 -8.95 -2.60 -16.31
N ASN A 148 -9.53 -3.10 -15.21
CA ASN A 148 -10.97 -3.28 -15.03
C ASN A 148 -11.61 -2.14 -14.18
N ALA A 149 -10.96 -0.98 -14.09
CA ALA A 149 -11.54 0.20 -13.46
C ALA A 149 -12.48 0.93 -14.45
N GLY A 150 -13.40 1.75 -13.93
CA GLY A 150 -14.37 2.50 -14.74
C GLY A 150 -13.74 3.48 -15.75
N GLY A 151 -12.49 3.91 -15.51
CA GLY A 151 -11.72 4.72 -16.45
C GLY A 151 -11.14 3.95 -17.65
N CYS A 152 -11.24 2.61 -17.66
CA CYS A 152 -10.65 1.73 -18.67
C CYS A 152 -11.68 0.71 -19.20
N HIS A 153 -11.40 -0.60 -19.11
CA HIS A 153 -12.29 -1.64 -19.63
C HIS A 153 -13.45 -1.99 -18.67
N GLY A 154 -13.43 -1.49 -17.43
CA GLY A 154 -14.43 -1.75 -16.38
C GLY A 154 -15.73 -0.97 -16.45
N LYS A 155 -15.96 -0.21 -17.52
CA LYS A 155 -17.20 0.56 -17.73
C LYS A 155 -18.24 -0.28 -18.48
N SER A 156 -19.52 0.07 -18.34
CA SER A 156 -20.66 -0.72 -18.85
C SER A 156 -20.52 -1.16 -20.31
N ASP A 157 -20.02 -0.26 -21.17
CA ASP A 157 -19.87 -0.48 -22.61
C ASP A 157 -18.47 -1.01 -23.01
N GLY A 158 -17.58 -1.21 -22.03
CA GLY A 158 -16.17 -1.50 -22.26
C GLY A 158 -15.46 -0.38 -23.03
N GLN A 159 -14.27 -0.67 -23.57
CA GLN A 159 -13.49 0.27 -24.36
C GLN A 159 -12.93 -0.40 -25.62
N ASN A 160 -13.17 0.22 -26.78
CA ASN A 160 -12.70 -0.25 -28.10
C ASN A 160 -13.07 -1.72 -28.40
N GLY A 161 -14.30 -2.12 -28.04
CA GLY A 161 -14.78 -3.48 -28.27
C GLY A 161 -14.16 -4.53 -27.34
N PHE A 162 -13.69 -4.14 -26.15
CA PHE A 162 -13.27 -5.06 -25.09
C PHE A 162 -13.77 -4.56 -23.74
N LYS A 163 -14.36 -5.47 -22.97
CA LYS A 163 -14.99 -5.19 -21.69
C LYS A 163 -14.45 -6.11 -20.61
N LEU A 164 -14.31 -5.56 -19.41
CA LEU A 164 -14.18 -6.28 -18.15
C LEU A 164 -15.26 -5.78 -17.20
N SER A 165 -15.66 -6.60 -16.25
CA SER A 165 -16.53 -6.26 -15.14
C SER A 165 -15.82 -5.26 -14.22
N LEU A 166 -16.58 -4.32 -13.65
CA LEU A 166 -16.01 -3.29 -12.79
C LEU A 166 -15.36 -3.94 -11.57
N LEU A 167 -14.05 -3.75 -11.41
CA LEU A 167 -13.25 -4.29 -10.29
C LEU A 167 -13.34 -5.83 -10.16
N GLY A 168 -13.65 -6.55 -11.24
CA GLY A 168 -13.70 -8.02 -11.24
C GLY A 168 -14.95 -8.60 -10.59
N PHE A 169 -16.06 -7.85 -10.55
CA PHE A 169 -17.30 -8.24 -9.90
C PHE A 169 -18.00 -9.44 -10.56
N TYR A 170 -17.80 -9.66 -11.86
CA TYR A 170 -18.35 -10.79 -12.62
C TYR A 170 -17.23 -11.54 -13.35
N PRO A 171 -16.48 -12.40 -12.63
CA PRO A 171 -15.31 -13.08 -13.19
C PRO A 171 -15.66 -14.10 -14.28
N ASP A 172 -16.86 -14.67 -14.25
CA ASP A 172 -17.41 -15.49 -15.34
C ASP A 172 -17.54 -14.69 -16.65
N GLU A 173 -18.14 -13.49 -16.60
CA GLU A 173 -18.21 -12.61 -17.77
C GLU A 173 -16.82 -12.15 -18.23
N ASP A 174 -15.93 -11.81 -17.28
CA ASP A 174 -14.54 -11.44 -17.59
C ASP A 174 -13.81 -12.53 -18.38
N TYR A 175 -13.98 -13.79 -17.95
CA TYR A 175 -13.39 -14.93 -18.62
C TYR A 175 -13.92 -15.08 -20.05
N GLU A 176 -15.23 -14.97 -20.25
CA GLU A 176 -15.84 -15.03 -21.59
C GLU A 176 -15.29 -13.95 -22.52
N TYR A 177 -15.17 -12.70 -22.03
CA TYR A 177 -14.62 -11.60 -22.82
C TYR A 177 -13.13 -11.77 -23.13
N LEU A 178 -12.37 -12.35 -22.21
CA LEU A 178 -10.93 -12.57 -22.39
C LEU A 178 -10.63 -13.75 -23.31
N VAL A 179 -11.32 -14.87 -23.12
CA VAL A 179 -10.94 -16.17 -23.70
C VAL A 179 -11.74 -16.50 -24.95
N HIS A 180 -13.02 -16.13 -25.02
CA HIS A 180 -13.93 -16.63 -26.06
C HIS A 180 -14.38 -15.55 -27.05
N GLU A 181 -14.69 -14.34 -26.56
CA GLU A 181 -15.20 -13.26 -27.40
C GLU A 181 -14.23 -12.91 -28.55
N ALA A 182 -14.79 -12.49 -29.69
CA ALA A 182 -14.03 -12.16 -30.90
C ALA A 182 -13.09 -13.28 -31.35
N ALA A 183 -13.57 -14.53 -31.23
CA ALA A 183 -12.86 -15.76 -31.58
C ALA A 183 -11.53 -15.94 -30.82
N GLY A 184 -11.49 -15.52 -29.55
CA GLY A 184 -10.34 -15.73 -28.65
C GLY A 184 -9.09 -14.92 -29.01
N ARG A 185 -9.20 -13.90 -29.86
CA ARG A 185 -8.08 -13.09 -30.39
C ARG A 185 -7.19 -12.38 -29.34
N ARG A 186 -7.57 -12.41 -28.06
CA ARG A 186 -6.89 -11.69 -26.97
C ARG A 186 -5.80 -12.52 -26.31
N VAL A 187 -5.94 -13.84 -26.36
CA VAL A 187 -5.00 -14.81 -25.82
C VAL A 187 -4.40 -15.63 -26.96
N PHE A 188 -3.11 -15.95 -26.86
CA PHE A 188 -2.40 -16.77 -27.85
C PHE A 188 -1.65 -17.89 -27.13
N PRO A 189 -2.29 -19.04 -26.88
CA PRO A 189 -1.71 -20.11 -26.05
C PRO A 189 -0.39 -20.69 -26.57
N ALA A 190 -0.20 -20.70 -27.90
CA ALA A 190 1.03 -21.19 -28.52
C ALA A 190 2.25 -20.31 -28.22
N GLU A 191 2.04 -19.03 -27.94
CA GLU A 191 3.09 -18.09 -27.55
C GLU A 191 2.48 -17.03 -26.61
N PRO A 192 2.33 -17.36 -25.31
CA PRO A 192 1.57 -16.55 -24.35
C PRO A 192 1.97 -15.08 -24.33
N GLU A 193 3.26 -14.78 -24.41
CA GLU A 193 3.85 -13.44 -24.40
C GLU A 193 3.39 -12.57 -25.58
N PHE A 194 2.96 -13.18 -26.68
CA PHE A 194 2.41 -12.50 -27.87
C PHE A 194 0.90 -12.23 -27.78
N SER A 195 0.26 -12.62 -26.68
CA SER A 195 -1.15 -12.33 -26.42
C SER A 195 -1.40 -10.82 -26.37
N LEU A 196 -2.46 -10.33 -27.03
CA LEU A 196 -2.85 -8.92 -26.91
C LEU A 196 -3.12 -8.52 -25.46
N LEU A 197 -3.58 -9.47 -24.64
CA LEU A 197 -3.78 -9.31 -23.20
C LEU A 197 -2.50 -8.92 -22.43
N LEU A 198 -1.32 -9.25 -22.95
CA LEU A 198 -0.02 -8.87 -22.38
C LEU A 198 0.58 -7.68 -23.14
N LEU A 199 0.63 -7.76 -24.47
CA LEU A 199 1.30 -6.75 -25.31
C LEU A 199 0.69 -5.34 -25.18
N LYS A 200 -0.65 -5.24 -25.09
CA LYS A 200 -1.35 -3.95 -24.97
C LYS A 200 -1.06 -3.27 -23.63
N PRO A 201 -1.33 -3.89 -22.45
CA PRO A 201 -1.02 -3.23 -21.19
C PRO A 201 0.48 -3.04 -20.95
N ALA A 202 1.38 -3.79 -21.59
CA ALA A 202 2.82 -3.49 -21.55
C ALA A 202 3.23 -2.34 -22.46
N ASN A 203 2.30 -1.82 -23.27
CA ASN A 203 2.53 -0.82 -24.30
C ASN A 203 3.62 -1.25 -25.32
N LEU A 204 3.75 -2.56 -25.55
CA LEU A 204 4.52 -3.14 -26.65
C LEU A 204 3.73 -3.09 -27.96
N LEU A 205 2.40 -2.94 -27.85
CA LEU A 205 1.52 -2.50 -28.92
C LEU A 205 0.76 -1.25 -28.48
N PRO A 206 0.36 -0.35 -29.42
CA PRO A 206 -0.35 0.88 -29.07
C PRO A 206 -1.59 0.62 -28.21
N HIS A 207 -1.62 1.22 -27.02
CA HIS A 207 -2.71 1.10 -26.07
C HIS A 207 -3.04 2.47 -25.48
N GLY A 208 -4.27 2.94 -25.69
CA GLY A 208 -4.71 4.27 -25.22
C GLY A 208 -4.70 4.43 -23.69
N GLY A 209 -4.74 3.32 -22.94
CA GLY A 209 -4.64 3.32 -21.48
C GLY A 209 -3.20 3.47 -20.94
N GLY A 210 -2.20 3.57 -21.83
CA GLY A 210 -0.79 3.61 -21.47
C GLY A 210 -0.25 2.27 -20.99
N ARG A 211 0.98 2.30 -20.42
CA ARG A 211 1.59 1.12 -19.78
C ARG A 211 0.96 0.88 -18.41
N ARG A 212 0.50 -0.34 -18.18
CA ARG A 212 -0.14 -0.85 -16.96
C ARG A 212 0.60 -2.04 -16.37
N ILE A 213 1.22 -2.88 -17.20
CA ILE A 213 2.06 -4.01 -16.78
C ILE A 213 3.48 -3.81 -17.31
N THR A 214 4.47 -4.43 -16.69
CA THR A 214 5.85 -4.44 -17.19
C THR A 214 6.26 -5.89 -17.47
N PRO A 215 6.93 -6.19 -18.59
CA PRO A 215 7.47 -7.52 -18.84
C PRO A 215 8.39 -7.98 -17.70
N ASP A 216 8.48 -9.30 -17.52
CA ASP A 216 9.34 -9.94 -16.52
C ASP A 216 9.02 -9.53 -15.06
N THR A 217 7.78 -9.11 -14.80
CA THR A 217 7.25 -8.97 -13.44
C THR A 217 6.33 -10.13 -13.09
N TYR A 218 6.11 -10.32 -11.78
CA TYR A 218 5.22 -11.36 -11.26
C TYR A 218 3.85 -11.39 -11.95
N GLU A 219 3.23 -10.22 -12.13
CA GLU A 219 1.92 -10.08 -12.75
C GLU A 219 1.94 -10.53 -14.22
N TRP A 220 3.03 -10.22 -14.94
CA TRP A 220 3.23 -10.62 -16.33
C TRP A 220 3.40 -12.14 -16.43
N ASP A 221 4.29 -12.70 -15.62
CA ASP A 221 4.61 -14.13 -15.62
C ASP A 221 3.39 -14.97 -15.24
N LEU A 222 2.57 -14.50 -14.28
CA LEU A 222 1.38 -15.21 -13.84
C LEU A 222 0.30 -15.25 -14.93
N ILE A 223 0.06 -14.13 -15.63
CA ILE A 223 -0.87 -14.12 -16.78
C ILE A 223 -0.33 -14.98 -17.92
N ALA A 224 0.97 -14.90 -18.23
CA ALA A 224 1.58 -15.74 -19.27
C ALA A 224 1.48 -17.23 -18.92
N SER A 225 1.71 -17.59 -17.65
CA SER A 225 1.55 -18.95 -17.15
C SER A 225 0.11 -19.44 -17.24
N TRP A 226 -0.87 -18.60 -16.88
CA TRP A 226 -2.28 -18.93 -17.02
C TRP A 226 -2.65 -19.21 -18.49
N ILE A 227 -2.19 -18.37 -19.43
CA ILE A 227 -2.41 -18.59 -20.86
C ILE A 227 -1.74 -19.87 -21.35
N ARG A 228 -0.51 -20.14 -20.90
CA ARG A 228 0.25 -21.36 -21.24
C ARG A 228 -0.45 -22.64 -20.79
N GLN A 229 -1.11 -22.59 -19.63
CA GLN A 229 -1.87 -23.71 -19.08
C GLN A 229 -3.22 -23.94 -19.78
N GLY A 230 -3.53 -23.17 -20.82
CA GLY A 230 -4.82 -23.26 -21.52
C GLY A 230 -5.92 -22.48 -20.83
N MET A 231 -5.57 -21.41 -20.12
CA MET A 231 -6.48 -20.49 -19.44
C MET A 231 -7.47 -21.20 -18.50
N PRO A 232 -7.03 -22.04 -17.53
CA PRO A 232 -7.96 -22.68 -16.61
C PRO A 232 -8.79 -21.63 -15.85
N TYR A 233 -10.11 -21.82 -15.76
CA TYR A 233 -10.98 -20.96 -14.94
C TYR A 233 -10.77 -21.23 -13.45
N GLY A 234 -10.77 -22.51 -13.08
CA GLY A 234 -10.83 -23.00 -11.71
C GLY A 234 -11.93 -24.04 -11.56
N THR A 235 -12.05 -24.63 -10.38
CA THR A 235 -13.07 -25.64 -10.03
C THR A 235 -13.95 -25.19 -8.87
N GLU A 236 -15.11 -25.81 -8.70
CA GLU A 236 -16.00 -25.53 -7.55
C GLU A 236 -15.37 -25.87 -6.19
N SER A 237 -14.36 -26.75 -6.18
CA SER A 237 -13.60 -27.10 -4.99
C SER A 237 -12.45 -26.13 -4.68
N ASP A 238 -12.15 -25.18 -5.57
CA ASP A 238 -11.05 -24.26 -5.36
C ASP A 238 -11.34 -23.33 -4.16
N PRO A 239 -10.33 -22.99 -3.35
CA PRO A 239 -10.54 -22.14 -2.19
C PRO A 239 -11.05 -20.76 -2.58
N VAL A 240 -12.07 -20.26 -1.89
CA VAL A 240 -12.61 -18.91 -2.09
C VAL A 240 -12.13 -17.99 -0.97
N LEU A 241 -11.72 -16.78 -1.32
CA LEU A 241 -11.34 -15.76 -0.34
C LEU A 241 -12.50 -15.49 0.63
N LYS A 242 -12.20 -15.44 1.93
CA LYS A 242 -13.16 -15.13 3.00
C LYS A 242 -12.95 -13.77 3.64
N ARG A 243 -11.71 -13.32 3.74
CA ARG A 243 -11.33 -12.01 4.30
C ARG A 243 -9.88 -11.69 3.97
N ILE A 244 -9.52 -10.43 4.08
CA ILE A 244 -8.13 -9.98 4.13
C ILE A 244 -7.79 -9.34 5.48
N GLU A 245 -6.51 -9.42 5.84
CA GLU A 245 -5.96 -8.85 7.06
C GLU A 245 -4.67 -8.09 6.74
N VAL A 246 -4.53 -6.89 7.31
CA VAL A 246 -3.32 -6.07 7.18
C VAL A 246 -2.50 -6.14 8.46
N SER A 247 -1.20 -6.31 8.31
CA SER A 247 -0.23 -6.28 9.40
C SER A 247 0.89 -5.27 9.12
N PRO A 248 1.20 -4.36 10.07
CA PRO A 248 0.40 -4.04 11.25
C PRO A 248 -0.95 -3.38 10.85
N PRO A 249 -2.01 -3.46 11.67
CA PRO A 249 -3.27 -2.73 11.42
C PRO A 249 -3.20 -1.25 11.80
N VAL A 250 -2.31 -0.89 12.73
CA VAL A 250 -2.08 0.48 13.16
C VAL A 250 -0.60 0.69 13.48
N ARG A 251 -0.07 1.86 13.15
CA ARG A 251 1.27 2.27 13.58
C ARG A 251 1.28 3.73 14.00
N ARG A 252 1.89 4.00 15.17
CA ARG A 252 2.32 5.33 15.56
C ARG A 252 3.63 5.64 14.87
N MET A 253 3.68 6.71 14.10
CA MET A 253 4.79 7.04 13.20
C MET A 253 5.31 8.44 13.49
N ASN A 254 6.64 8.62 13.42
CA ASN A 254 7.24 9.95 13.35
C ASN A 254 7.00 10.57 11.97
N PHE A 255 7.16 11.88 11.87
CA PHE A 255 7.18 12.57 10.59
C PHE A 255 8.22 11.95 9.65
N ASN A 256 7.88 11.86 8.37
CA ASN A 256 8.75 11.32 7.31
C ASN A 256 9.14 9.84 7.50
N ALA A 257 8.50 9.12 8.43
CA ALA A 257 8.71 7.69 8.60
C ALA A 257 8.02 6.87 7.49
N GLN A 258 8.34 5.59 7.44
CA GLN A 258 7.74 4.63 6.52
C GLN A 258 7.26 3.37 7.26
N GLN A 259 6.33 2.64 6.65
CA GLN A 259 5.81 1.37 7.15
C GLN A 259 5.54 0.45 5.95
N GLN A 260 6.21 -0.69 5.90
CA GLN A 260 5.86 -1.78 5.00
C GLN A 260 4.66 -2.54 5.57
N LEU A 261 3.65 -2.80 4.74
CA LEU A 261 2.50 -3.62 5.10
C LEU A 261 2.67 -5.04 4.56
N SER A 262 2.10 -6.03 5.26
CA SER A 262 1.82 -7.36 4.73
C SER A 262 0.31 -7.59 4.75
N ILE A 263 -0.26 -8.00 3.62
CA ILE A 263 -1.68 -8.27 3.45
C ILE A 263 -1.86 -9.77 3.27
N ILE A 264 -2.65 -10.40 4.14
CA ILE A 264 -2.92 -11.84 4.12
C ILE A 264 -4.37 -12.09 3.77
N GLY A 265 -4.60 -12.83 2.69
CA GLY A 265 -5.91 -13.39 2.35
C GLY A 265 -6.12 -14.73 3.05
N HIS A 266 -7.29 -14.91 3.66
CA HIS A 266 -7.72 -16.14 4.33
C HIS A 266 -8.79 -16.81 3.48
N TYR A 267 -8.62 -18.09 3.16
CA TYR A 267 -9.47 -18.80 2.19
C TYR A 267 -10.36 -19.85 2.86
N SER A 268 -11.37 -20.33 2.13
CA SER A 268 -12.41 -21.24 2.62
C SER A 268 -11.90 -22.63 3.05
N ASP A 269 -10.74 -23.04 2.56
CA ASP A 269 -10.06 -24.30 2.91
C ASP A 269 -9.18 -24.16 4.17
N GLY A 270 -9.13 -22.97 4.77
CA GLY A 270 -8.26 -22.65 5.91
C GLY A 270 -6.85 -22.23 5.52
N SER A 271 -6.50 -22.23 4.23
CA SER A 271 -5.22 -21.72 3.76
C SER A 271 -5.15 -20.19 3.90
N SER A 272 -3.92 -19.68 3.93
CA SER A 272 -3.65 -18.23 3.92
C SER A 272 -2.57 -17.92 2.90
N ARG A 273 -2.76 -16.84 2.13
CA ARG A 273 -1.82 -16.41 1.10
C ARG A 273 -1.47 -14.94 1.29
N ASP A 274 -0.22 -14.59 1.04
CA ASP A 274 0.16 -13.18 0.99
C ASP A 274 -0.33 -12.57 -0.32
N VAL A 275 -1.14 -11.52 -0.21
CA VAL A 275 -1.73 -10.79 -1.33
C VAL A 275 -1.23 -9.35 -1.38
N THR A 276 -0.15 -9.01 -0.66
CA THR A 276 0.40 -7.65 -0.59
C THR A 276 0.68 -7.08 -1.98
N ARG A 277 1.24 -7.90 -2.86
CA ARG A 277 1.57 -7.53 -4.25
C ARG A 277 0.39 -7.60 -5.20
N LEU A 278 -0.78 -8.06 -4.78
CA LEU A 278 -1.99 -8.18 -5.60
C LEU A 278 -3.12 -7.26 -5.11
N ALA A 279 -3.05 -6.78 -3.87
CA ALA A 279 -4.00 -5.81 -3.33
C ALA A 279 -3.85 -4.43 -3.99
N SER A 280 -4.92 -3.65 -3.94
CA SER A 280 -4.92 -2.22 -4.25
C SER A 280 -4.97 -1.41 -2.96
N TYR A 281 -4.37 -0.22 -3.00
CA TYR A 281 -4.20 0.66 -1.84
C TYR A 281 -4.72 2.05 -2.16
N GLU A 282 -5.44 2.66 -1.22
CA GLU A 282 -5.99 4.01 -1.37
C GLU A 282 -5.89 4.75 -0.04
N ALA A 283 -5.12 5.84 0.00
CA ALA A 283 -5.03 6.70 1.18
C ALA A 283 -6.17 7.73 1.17
N ASN A 284 -6.80 7.97 2.32
CA ASN A 284 -7.84 8.99 2.46
C ASN A 284 -7.30 10.43 2.39
N GLN A 285 -6.02 10.62 2.73
CA GLN A 285 -5.30 11.89 2.71
C GLN A 285 -3.90 11.66 2.11
N PRO A 286 -3.78 11.61 0.76
CA PRO A 286 -2.51 11.29 0.08
C PRO A 286 -1.35 12.25 0.40
N GLU A 287 -1.66 13.49 0.76
CA GLU A 287 -0.71 14.50 1.21
C GLU A 287 -0.13 14.22 2.61
N MET A 288 -0.87 13.51 3.45
CA MET A 288 -0.45 13.11 4.80
C MET A 288 0.22 11.73 4.79
N ALA A 289 -0.36 10.78 4.06
CA ALA A 289 0.19 9.44 3.91
C ALA A 289 0.05 8.97 2.46
N PHE A 290 1.18 8.75 1.80
CA PHE A 290 1.24 8.15 0.48
C PHE A 290 1.56 6.66 0.60
N VAL A 291 0.93 5.83 -0.23
CA VAL A 291 1.17 4.39 -0.28
C VAL A 291 1.62 3.98 -1.67
N HIS A 292 2.72 3.24 -1.74
CA HIS A 292 3.19 2.63 -2.98
C HIS A 292 2.50 1.27 -3.19
N ASP A 293 2.39 0.83 -4.44
CA ASP A 293 1.74 -0.43 -4.81
C ASP A 293 2.40 -1.67 -4.17
N SER A 294 3.61 -1.55 -3.63
CA SER A 294 4.27 -2.61 -2.85
C SER A 294 3.74 -2.75 -1.42
N GLY A 295 2.78 -1.93 -1.00
CA GLY A 295 2.33 -1.83 0.39
C GLY A 295 3.26 -1.00 1.29
N LEU A 296 4.16 -0.20 0.71
CA LEU A 296 5.04 0.70 1.48
C LEU A 296 4.34 2.05 1.67
N VAL A 297 3.94 2.34 2.90
CA VAL A 297 3.36 3.62 3.32
C VAL A 297 4.48 4.58 3.74
N LYS A 298 4.39 5.83 3.32
CA LYS A 298 5.25 6.94 3.76
C LYS A 298 4.39 8.07 4.27
N VAL A 299 4.72 8.61 5.44
CA VAL A 299 3.97 9.71 6.05
C VAL A 299 4.72 11.03 5.90
N ALA A 300 4.01 12.12 5.68
CA ALA A 300 4.57 13.46 5.60
C ALA A 300 4.81 14.07 6.99
N ALA A 301 5.34 15.29 7.03
CA ALA A 301 5.47 16.10 8.25
C ALA A 301 4.16 16.82 8.61
N THR A 302 3.04 16.10 8.57
CA THR A 302 1.72 16.61 8.90
C THR A 302 1.13 15.77 10.03
N PRO A 303 0.86 16.37 11.21
CA PRO A 303 0.27 15.63 12.31
C PRO A 303 -1.18 15.29 12.02
N GLY A 304 -1.64 14.16 12.57
CA GLY A 304 -3.00 13.69 12.38
C GLY A 304 -3.07 12.18 12.31
N GLU A 305 -4.10 11.71 11.64
CA GLU A 305 -4.31 10.30 11.37
C GLU A 305 -4.70 10.12 9.91
N ALA A 306 -3.96 9.25 9.22
CA ALA A 306 -4.29 8.83 7.87
C ALA A 306 -4.72 7.36 7.88
N ALA A 307 -5.68 7.03 7.01
CA ALA A 307 -6.14 5.67 6.78
C ALA A 307 -5.77 5.26 5.36
N VAL A 308 -5.18 4.07 5.23
CA VAL A 308 -4.93 3.42 3.94
C VAL A 308 -5.91 2.26 3.83
N MET A 309 -6.89 2.41 2.95
CA MET A 309 -7.79 1.34 2.57
C MET A 309 -7.06 0.35 1.67
N VAL A 310 -7.18 -0.93 1.99
CA VAL A 310 -6.62 -2.04 1.21
C VAL A 310 -7.79 -2.85 0.67
N ARG A 311 -7.82 -3.12 -0.65
CA ARG A 311 -8.86 -3.94 -1.27
C ARG A 311 -8.25 -5.13 -2.02
N PHE A 312 -8.90 -6.29 -1.96
CA PHE A 312 -8.55 -7.48 -2.73
C PHE A 312 -9.77 -8.39 -2.89
N GLN A 313 -10.18 -8.66 -4.15
CA GLN A 313 -11.36 -9.47 -4.49
C GLN A 313 -12.64 -9.14 -3.70
N GLY A 314 -13.01 -7.86 -3.62
CA GLY A 314 -14.19 -7.40 -2.90
C GLY A 314 -14.03 -7.27 -1.38
N GLU A 315 -13.01 -7.89 -0.79
CA GLU A 315 -12.69 -7.74 0.63
C GLU A 315 -11.90 -6.46 0.89
N VAL A 316 -12.13 -5.88 2.06
CA VAL A 316 -11.52 -4.60 2.49
C VAL A 316 -10.93 -4.71 3.88
N THR A 317 -9.74 -4.14 4.07
CA THR A 317 -9.16 -3.89 5.39
C THR A 317 -8.49 -2.51 5.41
N VAL A 318 -8.11 -2.02 6.58
CA VAL A 318 -7.59 -0.65 6.75
C VAL A 318 -6.36 -0.64 7.63
N PHE A 319 -5.29 -0.04 7.12
CA PHE A 319 -4.15 0.37 7.94
C PHE A 319 -4.34 1.81 8.42
N ARG A 320 -4.04 2.07 9.70
CA ARG A 320 -4.08 3.43 10.29
C ARG A 320 -2.67 3.90 10.65
N ALA A 321 -2.26 5.02 10.06
CA ALA A 321 -1.06 5.74 10.45
C ALA A 321 -1.44 6.85 11.43
N GLU A 322 -0.99 6.72 12.68
CA GLU A 322 -1.13 7.77 13.69
C GLU A 322 0.16 8.60 13.69
N ILE A 323 0.07 9.88 13.39
CA ILE A 323 1.22 10.78 13.24
C ILE A 323 1.08 11.89 14.29
N PRO A 324 1.54 11.69 15.53
CA PRO A 324 1.34 12.68 16.58
C PRO A 324 2.05 13.99 16.26
N GLN A 325 1.45 15.12 16.63
CA GLN A 325 2.16 16.37 16.82
C GLN A 325 3.08 16.27 18.04
N GLY A 326 2.61 15.57 19.09
CA GLY A 326 3.41 15.21 20.26
C GLY A 326 3.46 16.26 21.37
N LEU A 327 2.60 17.28 21.33
CA LEU A 327 2.50 18.28 22.39
C LEU A 327 1.71 17.72 23.59
N PRO A 328 2.05 18.10 24.82
CA PRO A 328 1.23 17.77 25.99
C PRO A 328 -0.17 18.35 25.85
N VAL A 329 -1.19 17.52 26.04
CA VAL A 329 -2.60 17.94 26.11
C VAL A 329 -3.00 17.98 27.58
N THR A 330 -2.68 19.10 28.25
CA THR A 330 -2.93 19.28 29.70
C THR A 330 -4.36 19.69 29.99
N ASP A 331 -4.98 20.45 29.09
CA ASP A 331 -6.29 21.05 29.29
C ASP A 331 -7.21 20.69 28.12
N THR A 332 -8.41 20.22 28.45
CA THR A 332 -9.50 20.00 27.49
C THR A 332 -10.75 20.73 28.00
N PRO A 333 -11.60 21.27 27.10
CA PRO A 333 -12.90 21.78 27.50
C PRO A 333 -13.72 20.74 28.27
N ALA A 334 -14.74 21.17 29.01
CA ALA A 334 -15.64 20.26 29.70
C ALA A 334 -16.38 19.37 28.69
N GLU A 335 -16.37 18.05 28.92
CA GLU A 335 -17.16 17.08 28.15
C GLU A 335 -18.66 17.40 28.29
N LYS A 336 -19.35 17.67 27.18
CA LYS A 336 -20.81 17.86 27.13
C LYS A 336 -21.52 16.56 26.76
N ASN A 337 -20.86 15.67 26.01
CA ASN A 337 -21.41 14.38 25.60
C ASN A 337 -20.30 13.35 25.34
N PHE A 338 -20.68 12.14 24.93
CA PHE A 338 -19.73 11.05 24.68
C PHE A 338 -18.80 11.29 23.47
N ILE A 339 -19.20 12.12 22.51
CA ILE A 339 -18.38 12.48 21.34
C ILE A 339 -17.20 13.34 21.78
N ASP A 340 -17.41 14.27 22.72
CA ASP A 340 -16.34 15.10 23.26
C ASP A 340 -15.26 14.24 23.92
N ARG A 341 -15.66 13.20 24.67
CA ARG A 341 -14.71 12.23 25.24
C ARG A 341 -13.87 11.56 24.17
N LEU A 342 -14.51 11.02 23.12
CA LEU A 342 -13.82 10.36 22.02
C LEU A 342 -12.86 11.32 21.28
N ALA A 343 -13.28 12.58 21.07
CA ALA A 343 -12.47 13.60 20.44
C ALA A 343 -11.25 13.97 21.31
N PHE A 344 -11.45 14.22 22.60
CA PHE A 344 -10.37 14.56 23.52
C PHE A 344 -9.38 13.43 23.73
N ASP A 345 -9.85 12.18 23.81
CA ASP A 345 -8.99 11.00 23.84
C ASP A 345 -8.13 10.92 22.56
N ARG A 346 -8.71 11.23 21.39
CA ARG A 346 -7.94 11.27 20.14
C ARG A 346 -6.89 12.39 20.14
N LEU A 347 -7.25 13.59 20.58
CA LEU A 347 -6.33 14.71 20.70
C LEU A 347 -5.16 14.38 21.63
N ARG A 348 -5.41 13.70 22.76
CA ARG A 348 -4.37 13.23 23.68
C ARG A 348 -3.42 12.23 23.01
N VAL A 349 -3.95 11.27 22.24
CA VAL A 349 -3.12 10.28 21.51
C VAL A 349 -2.21 10.95 20.48
N LEU A 350 -2.73 11.95 19.77
CA LEU A 350 -2.00 12.70 18.75
C LEU A 350 -1.15 13.84 19.34
N GLY A 351 -1.31 14.17 20.62
CA GLY A 351 -0.64 15.31 21.23
C GLY A 351 -1.00 16.63 20.55
N ILE A 352 -2.28 16.84 20.23
CA ILE A 352 -2.80 18.04 19.58
C ILE A 352 -3.63 18.80 20.63
N PRO A 353 -3.17 19.95 21.15
CA PRO A 353 -3.94 20.75 22.10
C PRO A 353 -5.23 21.27 21.44
N PRO A 354 -6.38 21.18 22.11
CA PRO A 354 -7.63 21.70 21.57
C PRO A 354 -7.55 23.22 21.42
N SER A 355 -8.16 23.74 20.35
CA SER A 355 -8.36 25.18 20.22
C SER A 355 -9.27 25.71 21.33
N PRO A 356 -9.17 27.01 21.69
CA PRO A 356 -10.15 27.67 22.54
C PRO A 356 -11.56 27.53 21.97
N LEU A 357 -12.57 27.65 22.84
CA LEU A 357 -13.97 27.72 22.40
C LEU A 357 -14.16 28.94 21.49
N CYS A 358 -14.84 28.73 20.37
CA CYS A 358 -15.26 29.81 19.49
C CYS A 358 -16.38 30.62 20.16
N ASP A 359 -16.45 31.92 19.85
CA ASP A 359 -17.41 32.88 20.38
C ASP A 359 -18.54 33.23 19.40
N ASP A 360 -18.65 32.51 18.28
CA ASP A 360 -19.59 32.74 17.19
C ASP A 360 -21.03 32.23 17.40
#